data_AF-A0A061F139-F1
#
_entry.id   AF-A0A061F139-F1
#
_cell.length_a   1.000
_cell.length_b   1.000
_cell.length_c   1.000
_cell.angle_alpha   90.00
_cell.angle_beta   90.00
_cell.angle_gamma   90.00
#
_symmetry.space_group_name_H-M   'P 1'
#
loop_
_entity.id
_entity.type
_entity.pdbx_description
1 polymer ?
#
loop_
_entity_poly.entity_id
_entity_poly.type
_entity_poly.pdbx_seq_one_letter_code
_entity_poly.pdbx_strand_id
1 'polypeptide(L)'
;MGGTGMLNNSTMICAPLMAQSVEQMVKDMHQAKAEGAQLVEIRLDYIKNFQPHQDIQIILKNKPLPVIIVYRPKWEGGQYEGDENSRLEALCLAREMGADYIDFELKVASDLIREQKMKNDNATKVIVSQNIDGMTPKDEELSNLAASIQATGADIIKVVVNVADITEIAKIFHLLSHYQVPIIAYSVGERGLISQLLCPKFGGFLAYGSIVGHSLPGMPSLYSLRHTYKLDYLNSETKVFGLVSKPVGHSKGPLLHNPTLRHENFNGVYVPMFVDNLKEFFSIYSSPDFAGFSVGFPYKEAVVEFCDEVHPLAESIGAVNTIVRRPCDGKLIGYNTDCEAAITAIEDALKEKRCSSNEASSGTPLSGKLFVLVGAGGAGRALAFGAKSRGSRIVIFDIDFERAKSLACAVSGEARVFEEVVNFQPEKGAILANATPLGMHPKTDQRIPVAEVALLPALLE
;
A
#
# COMPACT_ATOMS: atom_id res chain seq x y z
N MET A 1 -14.57 -31.98 -21.70
CA MET A 1 -13.70 -31.20 -22.61
C MET A 1 -14.52 -30.04 -23.13
N GLY A 2 -14.05 -28.83 -22.87
CA GLY A 2 -14.77 -27.59 -23.15
C GLY A 2 -14.17 -26.48 -22.31
N GLY A 3 -12.87 -26.26 -22.47
CA GLY A 3 -12.18 -25.14 -21.83
C GLY A 3 -12.73 -23.86 -22.43
N THR A 4 -13.54 -23.14 -21.66
CA THR A 4 -13.82 -21.73 -21.90
C THR A 4 -12.50 -21.00 -21.79
N GLY A 5 -11.94 -20.59 -22.92
CA GLY A 5 -10.79 -19.71 -22.97
C GLY A 5 -11.14 -18.41 -22.27
N MET A 6 -10.74 -18.29 -21.00
CA MET A 6 -10.61 -17.00 -20.35
C MET A 6 -9.67 -16.18 -21.25
N LEU A 7 -10.18 -15.06 -21.76
CA LEU A 7 -9.33 -14.04 -22.37
C LEU A 7 -8.26 -13.68 -21.33
N ASN A 8 -7.05 -14.18 -21.56
CA ASN A 8 -5.85 -13.91 -20.79
C ASN A 8 -5.42 -12.46 -21.08
N ASN A 9 -6.25 -11.48 -20.74
CA ASN A 9 -5.90 -10.08 -20.83
C ASN A 9 -5.13 -9.72 -19.56
N SER A 10 -3.81 -9.78 -19.66
CA SER A 10 -2.92 -9.23 -18.64
C SER A 10 -3.30 -7.78 -18.36
N THR A 11 -3.54 -7.42 -17.09
CA THR A 11 -3.72 -6.04 -16.65
C THR A 11 -2.62 -5.16 -17.21
N MET A 12 -2.98 -4.04 -17.84
CA MET A 12 -2.00 -3.09 -18.36
C MET A 12 -1.70 -2.00 -17.34
N ILE A 13 -0.48 -1.46 -17.38
CA ILE A 13 -0.07 -0.35 -16.52
C ILE A 13 -0.24 0.97 -17.27
N CYS A 14 -1.07 1.86 -16.72
CA CYS A 14 -1.39 3.18 -17.26
C CYS A 14 -0.76 4.29 -16.42
N ALA A 15 -0.14 5.28 -17.08
CA ALA A 15 0.35 6.49 -16.42
C ALA A 15 -0.59 7.68 -16.67
N PRO A 16 -1.20 8.28 -15.65
CA PRO A 16 -1.98 9.50 -15.82
C PRO A 16 -1.07 10.72 -15.90
N LEU A 17 -1.25 11.54 -16.94
CA LEU A 17 -0.42 12.70 -17.27
C LEU A 17 -1.25 13.99 -17.18
N MET A 18 -0.76 14.94 -16.39
CA MET A 18 -1.44 16.19 -16.02
C MET A 18 -0.61 17.43 -16.33
N ALA A 19 0.22 17.35 -17.37
CA ALA A 19 1.06 18.46 -17.81
C ALA A 19 0.22 19.68 -18.21
N GLN A 20 0.74 20.88 -17.91
CA GLN A 20 0.04 22.14 -18.20
C GLN A 20 0.27 22.68 -19.62
N SER A 21 1.15 22.05 -20.41
CA SER A 21 1.41 22.37 -21.82
C SER A 21 1.54 21.10 -22.65
N VAL A 22 1.30 21.21 -23.96
CA VAL A 22 1.40 20.09 -24.90
C VAL A 22 2.85 19.59 -25.03
N GLU A 23 3.83 20.49 -25.02
CA GLU A 23 5.24 20.12 -25.13
C GLU A 23 5.68 19.27 -23.93
N GLN A 24 5.25 19.66 -22.72
CA GLN A 24 5.52 18.88 -21.53
C GLN A 24 4.75 17.57 -21.53
N MET A 25 3.49 17.57 -21.98
CA MET A 25 2.69 16.34 -22.12
C MET A 25 3.40 15.32 -23.01
N VAL A 26 3.97 15.75 -24.15
CA VAL A 26 4.74 14.87 -25.05
C VAL A 26 5.99 14.32 -24.39
N LYS A 27 6.71 15.14 -23.60
CA LYS A 27 7.87 14.66 -22.83
C LYS A 27 7.46 13.63 -21.78
N ASP A 28 6.38 13.91 -21.05
CA ASP A 28 5.86 13.03 -19.99
C ASP A 28 5.39 11.68 -20.58
N MET A 29 4.83 11.65 -21.79
CA MET A 29 4.51 10.40 -22.48
C MET A 29 5.74 9.54 -22.75
N HIS A 30 6.85 10.15 -23.18
CA HIS A 30 8.11 9.44 -23.42
C HIS A 30 8.75 8.98 -22.12
N GLN A 31 8.67 9.79 -21.05
CA GLN A 31 9.10 9.41 -19.72
C GLN A 31 8.29 8.22 -19.18
N ALA A 32 6.96 8.26 -19.28
CA ALA A 32 6.08 7.17 -18.86
C ALA A 32 6.45 5.85 -19.56
N LYS A 33 6.72 5.89 -20.88
CA LYS A 33 7.23 4.72 -21.61
C LYS A 33 8.56 4.22 -21.08
N ALA A 34 9.52 5.12 -20.85
CA ALA A 34 10.83 4.76 -20.31
C ALA A 34 10.74 4.15 -18.90
N GLU A 35 9.76 4.57 -18.10
CA GLU A 35 9.46 4.04 -16.77
C GLU A 35 8.61 2.76 -16.78
N GLY A 36 8.22 2.27 -17.97
CA GLY A 36 7.55 0.99 -18.15
C GLY A 36 6.03 1.03 -18.16
N ALA A 37 5.41 2.20 -18.37
CA ALA A 37 3.98 2.27 -18.70
C ALA A 37 3.71 1.61 -20.06
N GLN A 38 2.54 1.00 -20.19
CA GLN A 38 2.05 0.40 -21.43
C GLN A 38 0.97 1.26 -22.10
N LEU A 39 0.40 2.18 -21.33
CA LEU A 39 -0.64 3.12 -21.73
C LEU A 39 -0.42 4.45 -21.01
N VAL A 40 -0.90 5.54 -21.60
CA VAL A 40 -0.93 6.86 -20.92
C VAL A 40 -2.34 7.44 -20.96
N GLU A 41 -2.78 8.04 -19.86
CA GLU A 41 -4.03 8.79 -19.77
C GLU A 41 -3.71 10.28 -19.85
N ILE A 42 -4.14 10.93 -20.92
CA ILE A 42 -3.90 12.34 -21.19
C ILE A 42 -5.06 13.16 -20.62
N ARG A 43 -4.77 13.94 -19.57
CA ARG A 43 -5.75 14.86 -18.96
C ARG A 43 -5.74 16.21 -19.66
N LEU A 44 -6.57 16.35 -20.70
CA LEU A 44 -6.70 17.60 -21.46
C LEU A 44 -7.17 18.77 -20.58
N ASP A 45 -7.91 18.48 -19.50
CA ASP A 45 -8.38 19.48 -18.55
C ASP A 45 -7.27 20.22 -17.80
N TYR A 46 -6.03 19.70 -17.79
CA TYR A 46 -4.88 20.36 -17.16
C TYR A 46 -4.10 21.27 -18.11
N ILE A 47 -4.29 21.16 -19.43
CA ILE A 47 -3.54 21.93 -20.43
C ILE A 47 -4.08 23.37 -20.46
N LYS A 48 -3.20 24.34 -20.22
CA LYS A 48 -3.55 25.76 -20.25
C LYS A 48 -3.70 26.24 -21.69
N ASN A 49 -4.72 27.06 -21.96
CA ASN A 49 -5.01 27.63 -23.28
C ASN A 49 -5.21 26.59 -24.40
N PHE A 50 -5.72 25.41 -24.04
CA PHE A 50 -5.89 24.28 -24.95
C PHE A 50 -6.65 24.64 -26.23
N GLN A 51 -6.05 24.33 -27.38
CA GLN A 51 -6.60 24.50 -28.73
C GLN A 51 -6.88 23.11 -29.33
N PRO A 52 -8.12 22.59 -29.26
CA PRO A 52 -8.42 21.18 -29.54
C PRO A 52 -7.83 20.64 -30.84
N HIS A 53 -8.03 21.32 -31.97
CA HIS A 53 -7.54 20.85 -33.27
C HIS A 53 -6.02 20.73 -33.35
N GLN A 54 -5.30 21.75 -32.89
CA GLN A 54 -3.84 21.79 -32.97
C GLN A 54 -3.20 20.85 -31.94
N ASP A 55 -3.66 20.94 -30.69
CA ASP A 55 -3.01 20.29 -29.56
C ASP A 55 -3.23 18.77 -29.57
N ILE A 56 -4.45 18.32 -29.88
CA ILE A 56 -4.75 16.88 -30.05
C ILE A 56 -3.91 16.32 -31.20
N GLN A 57 -3.76 17.05 -32.30
CA GLN A 57 -2.92 16.61 -33.42
C GLN A 57 -1.47 16.38 -32.99
N ILE A 58 -0.92 17.32 -32.21
CA ILE A 58 0.47 17.23 -31.73
C ILE A 58 0.61 16.04 -30.77
N ILE A 59 -0.31 15.88 -29.81
CA ILE A 59 -0.31 14.77 -28.85
C ILE A 59 -0.36 13.43 -29.60
N LEU A 60 -1.31 13.24 -30.49
CA LEU A 60 -1.51 11.97 -31.20
C LEU A 60 -0.39 11.66 -32.19
N LYS A 61 0.18 12.66 -32.87
CA LYS A 61 1.34 12.45 -33.77
C LYS A 61 2.61 12.05 -33.03
N ASN A 62 2.75 12.44 -31.77
CA ASN A 62 3.95 12.20 -30.96
C ASN A 62 3.74 11.12 -29.89
N LYS A 63 2.63 10.37 -29.91
CA LYS A 63 2.34 9.35 -28.90
C LYS A 63 3.32 8.16 -29.03
N PRO A 64 4.12 7.83 -28.00
CA PRO A 64 5.05 6.70 -28.04
C PRO A 64 4.40 5.39 -27.54
N LEU A 65 3.18 5.50 -27.01
CA LEU A 65 2.31 4.47 -26.42
C LEU A 65 0.86 4.74 -26.85
N PRO A 66 -0.05 3.75 -26.75
CA PRO A 66 -1.47 4.01 -26.90
C PRO A 66 -1.97 4.96 -25.81
N VAL A 67 -2.94 5.82 -26.16
CA VAL A 67 -3.41 6.92 -25.31
C VAL A 67 -4.90 6.76 -24.96
N ILE A 68 -5.24 7.07 -23.71
CA ILE A 68 -6.61 7.42 -23.31
C ILE A 68 -6.70 8.93 -23.29
N ILE A 69 -7.61 9.49 -24.08
CA ILE A 69 -7.90 10.93 -24.03
C ILE A 69 -9.05 11.17 -23.07
N VAL A 70 -8.82 12.04 -22.09
CA VAL A 70 -9.79 12.42 -21.05
C VAL A 70 -9.87 13.93 -20.99
N TYR A 71 -11.10 14.47 -21.00
CA TYR A 71 -11.33 15.91 -20.83
C TYR A 71 -12.30 16.14 -19.67
N ARG A 72 -11.83 15.92 -18.44
CA ARG A 72 -12.71 15.78 -17.26
C ARG A 72 -13.27 17.14 -16.80
N PRO A 73 -14.60 17.29 -16.65
CA PRO A 73 -15.22 18.52 -16.14
C PRO A 73 -15.14 18.61 -14.61
N LYS A 74 -15.25 19.84 -14.07
CA LYS A 74 -15.24 20.09 -12.61
C LYS A 74 -16.29 19.30 -11.83
N TRP A 75 -17.47 19.09 -12.41
CA TRP A 75 -18.56 18.34 -11.75
C TRP A 75 -18.27 16.84 -11.60
N GLU A 76 -17.23 16.32 -12.26
CA GLU A 76 -16.73 14.94 -12.13
C GLU A 76 -15.28 14.91 -11.62
N GLY A 77 -14.85 15.92 -10.85
CA GLY A 77 -13.53 15.98 -10.23
C GLY A 77 -12.37 16.39 -11.16
N GLY A 78 -12.67 16.90 -12.35
CA GLY A 78 -11.68 17.45 -13.28
C GLY A 78 -11.40 18.94 -13.12
N GLN A 79 -10.63 19.50 -14.05
CA GLN A 79 -10.29 20.93 -14.07
C GLN A 79 -11.05 21.73 -15.14
N TYR A 80 -11.75 21.06 -16.07
CA TYR A 80 -12.44 21.77 -17.16
C TYR A 80 -13.68 22.53 -16.66
N GLU A 81 -13.75 23.78 -17.07
CA GLU A 81 -14.86 24.70 -16.86
C GLU A 81 -15.11 25.44 -18.17
N GLY A 82 -16.31 25.29 -18.73
CA GLY A 82 -16.62 25.80 -20.07
C GLY A 82 -17.91 25.21 -20.63
N ASP A 83 -18.14 25.44 -21.92
CA ASP A 83 -19.29 24.90 -22.65
C ASP A 83 -19.15 23.40 -22.92
N GLU A 84 -20.17 22.64 -22.56
CA GLU A 84 -20.15 21.18 -22.65
C GLU A 84 -20.07 20.71 -24.11
N ASN A 85 -20.74 21.37 -25.06
CA ASN A 85 -20.67 20.97 -26.47
C ASN A 85 -19.25 21.10 -27.01
N SER A 86 -18.58 22.21 -26.71
CA SER A 86 -17.19 22.47 -27.09
C SER A 86 -16.24 21.40 -26.52
N ARG A 87 -16.47 20.95 -25.28
CA ARG A 87 -15.73 19.85 -24.65
C ARG A 87 -15.92 18.53 -25.37
N LEU A 88 -17.18 18.19 -25.70
CA LEU A 88 -17.52 16.96 -26.40
C LEU A 88 -17.02 16.95 -27.84
N GLU A 89 -17.07 18.08 -28.53
CA GLU A 89 -16.46 18.25 -29.86
C GLU A 89 -14.96 17.95 -29.83
N ALA A 90 -14.24 18.37 -28.79
CA ALA A 90 -12.83 18.04 -28.63
C ALA A 90 -12.59 16.52 -28.44
N LEU A 91 -13.44 15.83 -27.68
CA LEU A 91 -13.37 14.37 -27.52
C LEU A 91 -13.71 13.63 -28.83
N CYS A 92 -14.75 14.06 -29.53
CA CYS A 92 -15.11 13.52 -30.85
C CYS A 92 -13.97 13.74 -31.86
N LEU A 93 -13.34 14.91 -31.84
CA LEU A 93 -12.19 15.21 -32.67
C LEU A 93 -11.00 14.29 -32.36
N ALA A 94 -10.68 14.06 -31.08
CA ALA A 94 -9.64 13.10 -30.70
C ALA A 94 -9.95 11.68 -31.22
N ARG A 95 -11.21 11.27 -31.18
CA ARG A 95 -11.68 10.00 -31.74
C ARG A 95 -11.46 9.94 -33.25
N GLU A 96 -11.86 10.97 -33.99
CA GLU A 96 -11.69 11.06 -35.46
C GLU A 96 -10.22 11.07 -35.87
N MET A 97 -9.35 11.65 -35.03
CA MET A 97 -7.90 11.74 -35.26
C MET A 97 -7.13 10.48 -34.83
N GLY A 98 -7.81 9.41 -34.39
CA GLY A 98 -7.19 8.12 -34.10
C GLY A 98 -6.61 7.98 -32.69
N ALA A 99 -7.24 8.58 -31.68
CA ALA A 99 -7.02 8.19 -30.29
C ALA A 99 -7.35 6.70 -30.09
N ASP A 100 -6.61 6.01 -29.22
CA ASP A 100 -6.82 4.58 -28.98
C ASP A 100 -8.03 4.35 -28.07
N TYR A 101 -8.19 5.22 -27.07
CA TYR A 101 -9.31 5.24 -26.15
C TYR A 101 -9.83 6.66 -25.89
N ILE A 102 -11.13 6.78 -25.68
CA ILE A 102 -11.80 8.02 -25.24
C ILE A 102 -12.58 7.70 -23.97
N ASP A 103 -12.44 8.55 -22.95
CA ASP A 103 -13.20 8.46 -21.69
C ASP A 103 -14.36 9.48 -21.71
N PHE A 104 -15.59 8.98 -21.61
CA PHE A 104 -16.78 9.79 -21.38
C PHE A 104 -17.35 9.53 -19.98
N GLU A 105 -17.81 10.59 -19.31
CA GLU A 105 -18.57 10.44 -18.07
C GLU A 105 -19.93 9.75 -18.35
N LEU A 106 -20.41 8.91 -17.43
CA LEU A 106 -21.66 8.14 -17.58
C LEU A 106 -22.86 9.02 -17.96
N LYS A 107 -23.00 10.17 -17.32
CA LYS A 107 -24.07 11.14 -17.60
C LYS A 107 -24.09 11.53 -19.09
N VAL A 108 -22.92 11.86 -19.61
CA VAL A 108 -22.72 12.30 -21.00
C VAL A 108 -22.91 11.16 -21.98
N ALA A 109 -22.33 9.99 -21.69
CA ALA A 109 -22.49 8.81 -22.53
C ALA A 109 -23.97 8.43 -22.69
N SER A 110 -24.73 8.50 -21.60
CA SER A 110 -26.18 8.24 -21.61
C SER A 110 -26.94 9.21 -22.53
N ASP A 111 -26.59 10.50 -22.51
CA ASP A 111 -27.20 11.52 -23.38
C ASP A 111 -26.81 11.29 -24.85
N LEU A 112 -25.55 11.00 -25.15
CA LEU A 112 -25.07 10.73 -26.52
C LEU A 112 -25.76 9.53 -27.16
N ILE A 113 -26.13 8.52 -26.37
CA ILE A 113 -26.81 7.32 -26.84
C ILE A 113 -28.28 7.60 -27.10
N ARG A 114 -28.94 8.32 -26.20
CA ARG A 114 -30.32 8.79 -26.40
C ARG A 114 -30.44 9.58 -27.70
N GLU A 115 -29.40 10.34 -28.06
CA GLU A 115 -29.31 11.13 -29.28
C GLU A 115 -28.79 10.34 -30.50
N GLN A 116 -28.50 9.03 -30.37
CA GLN A 116 -27.95 8.18 -31.42
C GLN A 116 -26.61 8.69 -32.02
N LYS A 117 -25.84 9.43 -31.24
CA LYS A 117 -24.55 10.03 -31.64
C LYS A 117 -23.35 9.11 -31.36
N MET A 118 -23.52 8.07 -30.56
CA MET A 118 -22.52 7.00 -30.41
C MET A 118 -22.65 5.98 -31.54
N LYS A 119 -21.80 6.10 -32.57
CA LYS A 119 -21.59 5.05 -33.59
C LYS A 119 -20.39 4.20 -33.21
N ASN A 120 -20.45 2.87 -33.39
CA ASN A 120 -19.37 1.92 -33.05
C ASN A 120 -18.39 1.64 -34.21
N ASP A 121 -18.39 2.43 -35.28
CA ASP A 121 -17.64 2.15 -36.51
C ASP A 121 -16.16 2.58 -36.51
N ASN A 122 -15.63 3.11 -35.39
CA ASN A 122 -14.23 3.55 -35.30
C ASN A 122 -13.37 2.59 -34.48
N ALA A 123 -12.09 2.46 -34.85
CA ALA A 123 -11.11 1.63 -34.14
C ALA A 123 -10.84 2.08 -32.68
N THR A 124 -11.22 3.31 -32.33
CA THR A 124 -11.13 3.87 -30.97
C THR A 124 -12.14 3.22 -30.03
N LYS A 125 -11.65 2.69 -28.91
CA LYS A 125 -12.49 2.12 -27.85
C LYS A 125 -13.04 3.19 -26.92
N VAL A 126 -14.25 2.99 -26.43
CA VAL A 126 -14.93 3.91 -25.52
C VAL A 126 -14.87 3.37 -24.10
N ILE A 127 -14.26 4.15 -23.21
CA ILE A 127 -14.34 3.99 -21.76
C ILE A 127 -15.49 4.87 -21.28
N VAL A 128 -16.41 4.30 -20.50
CA VAL A 128 -17.41 5.11 -19.79
C VAL A 128 -17.14 5.04 -18.31
N SER A 129 -17.01 6.21 -17.69
CA SER A 129 -16.53 6.35 -16.33
C SER A 129 -17.53 7.01 -15.39
N GLN A 130 -17.45 6.64 -14.12
CA GLN A 130 -18.11 7.33 -13.02
C GLN A 130 -17.13 7.47 -11.85
N ASN A 131 -16.97 8.70 -11.36
CA ASN A 131 -16.30 8.99 -10.10
C ASN A 131 -17.34 9.02 -8.98
N ILE A 132 -17.00 8.40 -7.85
CA ILE A 132 -17.86 8.31 -6.68
C ILE A 132 -17.12 8.96 -5.52
N ASP A 133 -17.57 10.16 -5.16
CA ASP A 133 -17.12 10.88 -3.98
C ASP A 133 -18.04 10.58 -2.79
N GLY A 134 -17.45 10.45 -1.59
CA GLY A 134 -18.18 10.19 -0.36
C GLY A 134 -18.21 8.71 0.02
N MET A 135 -19.28 8.27 0.69
CA MET A 135 -19.39 6.88 1.13
C MET A 135 -19.48 5.92 -0.06
N THR A 136 -18.71 4.83 -0.03
CA THR A 136 -18.81 3.80 -1.08
C THR A 136 -20.22 3.21 -1.07
N PRO A 137 -20.93 3.21 -2.21
CA PRO A 137 -22.27 2.66 -2.33
C PRO A 137 -22.36 1.20 -1.90
N LYS A 138 -23.58 0.71 -1.71
CA LYS A 138 -23.82 -0.71 -1.45
C LYS A 138 -23.49 -1.54 -2.69
N ASP A 139 -23.27 -2.85 -2.51
CA ASP A 139 -22.89 -3.75 -3.62
C ASP A 139 -23.93 -3.78 -4.74
N GLU A 140 -25.22 -3.71 -4.39
CA GLU A 140 -26.32 -3.60 -5.35
C GLU A 140 -26.25 -2.30 -6.15
N GLU A 141 -25.91 -1.18 -5.51
CA GLU A 141 -25.79 0.13 -6.16
C GLU A 141 -24.58 0.18 -7.10
N LEU A 142 -23.44 -0.38 -6.69
CA LEU A 142 -22.26 -0.52 -7.54
C LEU A 142 -22.53 -1.44 -8.74
N SER A 143 -23.28 -2.51 -8.53
CA SER A 143 -23.68 -3.43 -9.60
C SER A 143 -24.63 -2.76 -10.59
N ASN A 144 -25.63 -2.04 -10.09
CA ASN A 144 -26.56 -1.26 -10.93
C ASN A 144 -25.83 -0.15 -11.70
N LEU A 145 -24.83 0.48 -11.08
CA LEU A 145 -23.98 1.48 -11.74
C LEU A 145 -23.20 0.85 -12.90
N ALA A 146 -22.50 -0.26 -12.65
CA ALA A 146 -21.72 -0.93 -13.69
C ALA A 146 -22.63 -1.46 -14.82
N ALA A 147 -23.81 -1.99 -14.51
CA ALA A 147 -24.82 -2.35 -15.50
C ALA A 147 -25.31 -1.14 -16.32
N SER A 148 -25.49 0.02 -15.68
CA SER A 148 -25.87 1.27 -16.36
C SER A 148 -24.76 1.74 -17.30
N ILE A 149 -23.50 1.65 -16.87
CA ILE A 149 -22.34 1.93 -17.72
C ILE A 149 -22.31 0.95 -18.90
N GLN A 150 -22.51 -0.35 -18.67
CA GLN A 150 -22.53 -1.34 -19.75
C GLN A 150 -23.67 -1.10 -20.75
N ALA A 151 -24.85 -0.67 -20.27
CA ALA A 151 -25.99 -0.33 -21.12
C ALA A 151 -25.70 0.86 -22.05
N THR A 152 -24.64 1.64 -21.78
CA THR A 152 -24.17 2.67 -22.71
C THR A 152 -23.46 2.08 -23.95
N GLY A 153 -23.22 0.78 -24.01
CA GLY A 153 -22.41 0.18 -25.08
C GLY A 153 -20.92 0.50 -24.95
N ALA A 154 -20.46 0.89 -23.75
CA ALA A 154 -19.06 1.07 -23.44
C ALA A 154 -18.24 -0.21 -23.73
N ASP A 155 -17.07 -0.05 -24.34
CA ASP A 155 -16.11 -1.15 -24.49
C ASP A 155 -15.45 -1.52 -23.16
N ILE A 156 -15.33 -0.53 -22.26
CA ILE A 156 -14.67 -0.66 -20.97
C ILE A 156 -15.45 0.13 -19.91
N ILE A 157 -15.75 -0.52 -18.79
CA ILE A 157 -16.36 0.11 -17.61
C ILE A 157 -15.25 0.74 -16.77
N LYS A 158 -15.42 1.97 -16.29
CA LYS A 158 -14.50 2.60 -15.33
C LYS A 158 -15.24 3.16 -14.11
N VAL A 159 -14.84 2.71 -12.91
CA VAL A 159 -15.41 3.19 -11.64
C VAL A 159 -14.27 3.59 -10.72
N VAL A 160 -14.24 4.86 -10.32
CA VAL A 160 -13.25 5.36 -9.37
C VAL A 160 -13.95 5.77 -8.09
N VAL A 161 -13.50 5.24 -6.96
CA VAL A 161 -14.10 5.49 -5.64
C VAL A 161 -13.09 6.21 -4.74
N ASN A 162 -13.56 7.01 -3.80
CA ASN A 162 -12.73 7.54 -2.73
C ASN A 162 -13.11 6.89 -1.39
N VAL A 163 -12.44 5.80 -1.01
CA VAL A 163 -12.81 5.06 0.21
C VAL A 163 -12.34 5.73 1.49
N ALA A 164 -13.15 5.62 2.54
CA ALA A 164 -12.82 6.09 3.87
C ALA A 164 -12.11 5.01 4.70
N ASP A 165 -12.32 3.73 4.38
CA ASP A 165 -11.67 2.58 5.03
C ASP A 165 -11.23 1.51 4.00
N ILE A 166 -10.15 0.79 4.31
CA ILE A 166 -9.61 -0.27 3.44
C ILE A 166 -10.61 -1.41 3.21
N THR A 167 -11.55 -1.65 4.13
CA THR A 167 -12.58 -2.69 4.01
C THR A 167 -13.52 -2.47 2.84
N GLU A 168 -13.73 -1.21 2.43
CA GLU A 168 -14.57 -0.87 1.28
C GLU A 168 -13.95 -1.33 -0.05
N ILE A 169 -12.62 -1.59 -0.09
CA ILE A 169 -11.94 -2.09 -1.29
C ILE A 169 -12.39 -3.51 -1.67
N ALA A 170 -12.92 -4.30 -0.74
CA ALA A 170 -13.49 -5.61 -1.06
C ALA A 170 -14.64 -5.50 -2.09
N LYS A 171 -15.40 -4.39 -2.06
CA LYS A 171 -16.45 -4.10 -3.05
C LYS A 171 -15.88 -3.84 -4.44
N ILE A 172 -14.71 -3.20 -4.51
CA ILE A 172 -13.98 -2.99 -5.77
C ILE A 172 -13.49 -4.33 -6.32
N PHE A 173 -12.93 -5.21 -5.48
CA PHE A 173 -12.52 -6.55 -5.90
C PHE A 173 -13.69 -7.42 -6.35
N HIS A 174 -14.83 -7.30 -5.68
CA HIS A 174 -16.08 -7.91 -6.13
C HIS A 174 -16.45 -7.39 -7.53
N LEU A 175 -16.46 -6.08 -7.73
CA LEU A 175 -16.77 -5.48 -9.03
C LEU A 175 -15.82 -5.97 -10.14
N LEU A 176 -14.51 -6.03 -9.89
CA LEU A 176 -13.52 -6.48 -10.87
C LEU A 176 -13.72 -7.96 -11.28
N SER A 177 -14.19 -8.82 -10.37
CA SER A 177 -14.28 -10.27 -10.59
C SER A 177 -15.59 -10.75 -11.22
N HIS A 178 -16.62 -9.90 -11.31
CA HIS A 178 -17.98 -10.33 -11.69
C HIS A 178 -18.39 -9.97 -13.13
N TYR A 179 -17.67 -9.08 -13.82
CA TYR A 179 -18.05 -8.59 -15.14
C TYR A 179 -17.25 -9.28 -16.25
N GLN A 180 -17.93 -9.65 -17.34
CA GLN A 180 -17.30 -10.26 -18.52
C GLN A 180 -16.73 -9.22 -19.49
N VAL A 181 -17.09 -7.94 -19.31
CA VAL A 181 -16.50 -6.82 -20.05
C VAL A 181 -15.27 -6.30 -19.31
N PRO A 182 -14.24 -5.79 -20.01
CA PRO A 182 -13.09 -5.18 -19.36
C PRO A 182 -13.52 -4.07 -18.40
N ILE A 183 -12.98 -4.11 -17.18
CA ILE A 183 -13.35 -3.18 -16.13
C ILE A 183 -12.12 -2.57 -15.46
N ILE A 184 -12.16 -1.26 -15.26
CA ILE A 184 -11.19 -0.48 -14.51
C ILE A 184 -11.89 -0.06 -13.24
N ALA A 185 -11.48 -0.58 -12.09
CA ALA A 185 -12.02 -0.12 -10.82
C ALA A 185 -10.92 -0.02 -9.77
N TYR A 186 -10.84 1.14 -9.12
CA TYR A 186 -9.86 1.40 -8.07
C TYR A 186 -10.32 2.51 -7.15
N SER A 187 -9.64 2.64 -6.01
CA SER A 187 -9.83 3.76 -5.10
C SER A 187 -8.65 4.73 -5.14
N VAL A 188 -8.95 6.02 -5.04
CA VAL A 188 -7.96 7.06 -4.75
C VAL A 188 -7.61 7.07 -3.26
N GLY A 189 -6.52 7.76 -2.90
CA GLY A 189 -6.09 7.92 -1.50
C GLY A 189 -5.32 6.72 -0.94
N GLU A 190 -4.63 6.92 0.19
CA GLU A 190 -3.70 5.93 0.75
C GLU A 190 -4.36 4.58 1.11
N ARG A 191 -5.63 4.61 1.51
CA ARG A 191 -6.42 3.40 1.81
C ARG A 191 -6.77 2.59 0.57
N GLY A 192 -6.79 3.26 -0.59
CA GLY A 192 -7.08 2.67 -1.88
C GLY A 192 -5.92 1.95 -2.52
N LEU A 193 -4.69 2.07 -2.00
CA LEU A 193 -3.47 1.58 -2.66
C LEU A 193 -3.57 0.11 -3.10
N ILE A 194 -4.13 -0.77 -2.26
CA ILE A 194 -4.23 -2.21 -2.60
C ILE A 194 -5.16 -2.48 -3.79
N SER A 195 -6.10 -1.58 -4.13
CA SER A 195 -6.95 -1.73 -5.31
C SER A 195 -6.14 -1.67 -6.61
N GLN A 196 -5.08 -0.84 -6.64
CA GLN A 196 -4.14 -0.79 -7.78
C GLN A 196 -3.22 -1.99 -7.81
N LEU A 197 -2.70 -2.40 -6.64
CA LEU A 197 -1.69 -3.45 -6.54
C LEU A 197 -2.27 -4.85 -6.79
N LEU A 198 -3.51 -5.08 -6.39
CA LEU A 198 -4.19 -6.38 -6.53
C LEU A 198 -5.12 -6.44 -7.75
N CYS A 199 -5.14 -5.38 -8.57
CA CYS A 199 -5.91 -5.31 -9.81
C CYS A 199 -5.75 -6.57 -10.70
N PRO A 200 -4.53 -7.10 -10.97
CA PRO A 200 -4.37 -8.30 -11.78
C PRO A 200 -4.95 -9.57 -11.18
N LYS A 201 -4.94 -9.70 -9.85
CA LYS A 201 -5.52 -10.86 -9.16
C LYS A 201 -7.04 -10.89 -9.33
N PHE A 202 -7.68 -9.73 -9.28
CA PHE A 202 -9.14 -9.63 -9.29
C PHE A 202 -9.73 -9.35 -10.68
N GLY A 203 -8.92 -9.36 -11.75
CA GLY A 203 -9.38 -9.28 -13.13
C GLY A 203 -9.50 -7.87 -13.71
N GLY A 204 -8.90 -6.86 -13.07
CA GLY A 204 -8.98 -5.50 -13.57
C GLY A 204 -8.14 -5.26 -14.82
N PHE A 205 -8.68 -4.41 -15.70
CA PHE A 205 -8.10 -4.12 -17.01
C PHE A 205 -6.87 -3.22 -16.93
N LEU A 206 -6.90 -2.18 -16.08
CA LEU A 206 -5.79 -1.25 -15.87
C LEU A 206 -5.41 -1.12 -14.40
N ALA A 207 -4.12 -1.03 -14.14
CA ALA A 207 -3.56 -0.48 -12.91
C ALA A 207 -2.86 0.86 -13.23
N TYR A 208 -3.07 1.87 -12.40
CA TYR A 208 -2.50 3.20 -12.58
C TYR A 208 -1.23 3.37 -11.74
N GLY A 209 -0.20 3.96 -12.35
CA GLY A 209 1.05 4.31 -11.67
C GLY A 209 1.56 5.70 -12.05
N SER A 210 2.06 6.44 -11.07
CA SER A 210 2.60 7.79 -11.28
C SER A 210 4.02 7.75 -11.82
N ILE A 211 4.34 8.68 -12.73
CA ILE A 211 5.72 8.92 -13.18
C ILE A 211 6.57 9.62 -12.10
N VAL A 212 7.89 9.52 -12.20
CA VAL A 212 8.82 10.27 -11.34
C VAL A 212 8.55 11.78 -11.45
N GLY A 213 8.52 12.47 -10.31
CA GLY A 213 8.27 13.91 -10.22
C GLY A 213 6.79 14.30 -10.08
N HIS A 214 5.85 13.39 -10.39
CA HIS A 214 4.41 13.65 -10.35
C HIS A 214 3.66 12.62 -9.51
N SER A 215 4.04 12.49 -8.23
CA SER A 215 3.37 11.57 -7.29
C SER A 215 1.92 12.00 -7.02
N LEU A 216 1.02 11.03 -6.97
CA LEU A 216 -0.39 11.24 -6.63
C LEU A 216 -0.71 10.49 -5.33
N PRO A 217 -1.40 11.12 -4.36
CA PRO A 217 -1.77 10.47 -3.11
C PRO A 217 -2.51 9.15 -3.33
N GLY A 218 -1.99 8.06 -2.76
CA GLY A 218 -2.56 6.72 -2.90
C GLY A 218 -2.21 5.97 -4.17
N MET A 219 -1.55 6.62 -5.14
CA MET A 219 -1.12 5.96 -6.38
C MET A 219 0.31 5.42 -6.22
N PRO A 220 0.59 4.17 -6.57
CA PRO A 220 1.95 3.65 -6.62
C PRO A 220 2.74 4.31 -7.75
N SER A 221 4.07 4.36 -7.64
CA SER A 221 4.90 4.75 -8.78
C SER A 221 4.96 3.64 -9.84
N LEU A 222 5.18 4.01 -11.11
CA LEU A 222 5.45 3.03 -12.17
C LEU A 222 6.59 2.09 -11.81
N TYR A 223 7.67 2.63 -11.23
CA TYR A 223 8.78 1.83 -10.71
C TYR A 223 8.31 0.76 -9.72
N SER A 224 7.45 1.13 -8.77
CA SER A 224 6.92 0.19 -7.77
C SER A 224 6.10 -0.92 -8.43
N LEU A 225 5.23 -0.56 -9.38
CA LEU A 225 4.42 -1.54 -10.12
C LEU A 225 5.28 -2.52 -10.93
N ARG A 226 6.31 -2.02 -11.62
CA ARG A 226 7.18 -2.80 -12.51
C ARG A 226 8.26 -3.60 -11.78
N HIS A 227 8.78 -3.11 -10.66
CA HIS A 227 9.98 -3.68 -10.03
C HIS A 227 9.75 -4.21 -8.61
N THR A 228 8.99 -3.49 -7.78
CA THR A 228 8.69 -3.93 -6.41
C THR A 228 7.65 -5.05 -6.44
N TYR A 229 6.45 -4.76 -6.95
CA TYR A 229 5.31 -5.67 -6.98
C TYR A 229 5.34 -6.59 -8.19
N LYS A 230 5.90 -6.14 -9.32
CA LYS A 230 5.95 -6.87 -10.59
C LYS A 230 4.58 -7.41 -11.01
N LEU A 231 3.62 -6.50 -11.27
CA LEU A 231 2.22 -6.87 -11.53
C LEU A 231 2.04 -7.95 -12.61
N ASP A 232 2.93 -8.03 -13.61
CA ASP A 232 2.92 -9.08 -14.65
C ASP A 232 3.03 -10.52 -14.11
N TYR A 233 3.45 -10.71 -12.86
CA TYR A 233 3.57 -12.02 -12.21
C TYR A 233 2.32 -12.42 -11.42
N LEU A 234 1.36 -11.50 -11.25
CA LEU A 234 0.15 -11.74 -10.48
C LEU A 234 -0.93 -12.37 -11.36
N ASN A 235 -1.72 -13.27 -10.78
CA ASN A 235 -2.87 -13.90 -11.41
C ASN A 235 -3.96 -14.18 -10.35
N SER A 236 -5.08 -14.77 -10.77
CA SER A 236 -6.22 -15.08 -9.88
C SER A 236 -5.83 -15.95 -8.68
N GLU A 237 -4.83 -16.82 -8.83
CA GLU A 237 -4.39 -17.77 -7.79
C GLU A 237 -3.35 -17.17 -6.83
N THR A 238 -2.83 -15.97 -7.11
CA THR A 238 -1.80 -15.35 -6.27
C THR A 238 -2.30 -15.15 -4.85
N LYS A 239 -1.54 -15.60 -3.85
CA LYS A 239 -1.85 -15.38 -2.43
C LYS A 239 -1.39 -13.99 -1.99
N VAL A 240 -2.24 -13.33 -1.22
CA VAL A 240 -2.00 -11.98 -0.71
C VAL A 240 -1.47 -12.09 0.71
N PHE A 241 -0.34 -11.44 0.93
CA PHE A 241 0.23 -11.12 2.23
C PHE A 241 0.26 -9.60 2.39
N GLY A 242 0.36 -9.11 3.62
CA GLY A 242 0.56 -7.68 3.79
C GLY A 242 0.93 -7.22 5.17
N LEU A 243 1.30 -5.95 5.28
CA LEU A 243 1.51 -5.27 6.55
C LEU A 243 0.23 -4.57 6.98
N VAL A 244 -0.36 -5.02 8.08
CA VAL A 244 -1.45 -4.32 8.79
C VAL A 244 -0.82 -3.26 9.70
N SER A 245 -0.97 -1.97 9.36
CA SER A 245 -0.45 -0.87 10.20
C SER A 245 -1.16 0.46 9.94
N LYS A 246 -0.93 1.42 10.85
CA LYS A 246 -1.43 2.80 10.74
C LYS A 246 -0.39 3.77 11.31
N PRO A 247 0.33 4.54 10.47
CA PRO A 247 0.34 4.55 8.99
C PRO A 247 1.06 3.34 8.38
N VAL A 248 1.04 3.19 7.04
CA VAL A 248 1.67 2.06 6.32
C VAL A 248 2.65 2.46 5.20
N GLY A 249 2.62 3.71 4.73
CA GLY A 249 3.30 4.16 3.50
C GLY A 249 4.83 4.01 3.48
N HIS A 250 5.49 3.90 4.64
CA HIS A 250 6.96 3.76 4.73
C HIS A 250 7.44 2.32 4.92
N SER A 251 6.54 1.35 4.80
CA SER A 251 6.90 -0.05 4.96
C SER A 251 7.90 -0.50 3.89
N LYS A 252 9.04 -1.02 4.34
CA LYS A 252 10.00 -1.71 3.48
C LYS A 252 9.66 -3.20 3.29
N GLY A 253 8.59 -3.69 3.92
CA GLY A 253 8.15 -5.09 3.80
C GLY A 253 7.99 -5.56 2.35
N PRO A 254 7.35 -4.77 1.45
CA PRO A 254 7.26 -5.12 0.03
C PRO A 254 8.61 -5.27 -0.68
N LEU A 255 9.65 -4.54 -0.24
CA LEU A 255 11.00 -4.62 -0.82
C LEU A 255 11.76 -5.89 -0.37
N LEU A 256 11.38 -6.46 0.77
CA LEU A 256 11.95 -7.71 1.28
C LEU A 256 11.17 -8.93 0.79
N HIS A 257 9.85 -8.95 1.01
CA HIS A 257 9.04 -10.15 0.81
C HIS A 257 8.77 -10.44 -0.67
N ASN A 258 8.46 -9.44 -1.50
CA ASN A 258 8.14 -9.71 -2.90
C ASN A 258 9.31 -10.34 -3.69
N PRO A 259 10.57 -9.86 -3.57
CA PRO A 259 11.71 -10.56 -4.17
C PRO A 259 11.90 -11.97 -3.62
N THR A 260 11.72 -12.17 -2.32
CA THR A 260 11.88 -13.48 -1.66
C THR A 260 10.84 -14.49 -2.15
N LEU A 261 9.55 -14.10 -2.19
CA LEU A 261 8.47 -14.95 -2.70
C LEU A 261 8.74 -15.39 -4.13
N ARG A 262 9.23 -14.48 -4.99
CA ARG A 262 9.61 -14.82 -6.37
C ARG A 262 10.83 -15.72 -6.45
N HIS A 263 11.84 -15.51 -5.60
CA HIS A 263 13.03 -16.37 -5.56
C HIS A 263 12.66 -17.81 -5.22
N GLU A 264 11.74 -17.99 -4.27
CA GLU A 264 11.21 -19.29 -3.85
C GLU A 264 10.15 -19.86 -4.80
N ASN A 265 9.87 -19.20 -5.94
CA ASN A 265 8.78 -19.54 -6.87
C ASN A 265 7.41 -19.67 -6.20
N PHE A 266 7.17 -18.94 -5.12
CA PHE A 266 5.91 -18.90 -4.43
C PHE A 266 4.97 -17.88 -5.10
N ASN A 267 3.78 -18.32 -5.53
CA ASN A 267 2.77 -17.44 -6.14
C ASN A 267 2.09 -16.55 -5.08
N GLY A 268 2.81 -15.52 -4.63
CA GLY A 268 2.33 -14.58 -3.62
C GLY A 268 2.78 -13.15 -3.85
N VAL A 269 2.03 -12.21 -3.31
CA VAL A 269 2.34 -10.78 -3.30
C VAL A 269 2.19 -10.23 -1.88
N TYR A 270 3.12 -9.38 -1.46
CA TYR A 270 3.12 -8.69 -0.19
C TYR A 270 2.81 -7.21 -0.38
N VAL A 271 1.72 -6.71 0.20
CA VAL A 271 1.21 -5.34 0.02
C VAL A 271 1.08 -4.56 1.34
N PRO A 272 1.21 -3.22 1.33
CA PRO A 272 0.87 -2.39 2.48
C PRO A 272 -0.66 -2.30 2.67
N MET A 273 -1.15 -2.51 3.88
CA MET A 273 -2.58 -2.42 4.24
C MET A 273 -2.77 -1.36 5.34
N PHE A 274 -3.30 -0.19 4.95
CA PHE A 274 -3.67 0.87 5.89
C PHE A 274 -4.98 0.48 6.56
N VAL A 275 -4.92 -0.05 7.78
CA VAL A 275 -6.10 -0.52 8.50
C VAL A 275 -6.48 0.50 9.57
N ASP A 276 -7.75 0.89 9.65
CA ASP A 276 -8.26 1.71 10.76
C ASP A 276 -8.96 0.85 11.82
N ASN A 277 -9.80 -0.10 11.40
CA ASN A 277 -10.57 -1.00 12.26
C ASN A 277 -10.17 -2.47 12.04
N LEU A 278 -9.50 -3.08 13.04
CA LEU A 278 -9.05 -4.47 12.97
C LEU A 278 -10.21 -5.47 12.84
N LYS A 279 -11.33 -5.24 13.54
CA LYS A 279 -12.47 -6.16 13.56
C LYS A 279 -13.11 -6.26 12.18
N GLU A 280 -13.38 -5.11 11.57
CA GLU A 280 -13.95 -5.06 10.22
C GLU A 280 -12.94 -5.60 9.20
N PHE A 281 -11.65 -5.27 9.33
CA PHE A 281 -10.60 -5.79 8.48
C PHE A 281 -10.54 -7.32 8.46
N PHE A 282 -10.42 -7.98 9.61
CA PHE A 282 -10.34 -9.45 9.66
C PHE A 282 -11.65 -10.14 9.26
N SER A 283 -12.79 -9.49 9.47
CA SER A 283 -14.09 -9.98 8.98
C SER A 283 -14.15 -9.96 7.45
N ILE A 284 -13.75 -8.84 6.83
CA ILE A 284 -13.86 -8.62 5.37
C ILE A 284 -12.80 -9.41 4.61
N TYR A 285 -11.55 -9.40 5.09
CA TYR A 285 -10.43 -10.11 4.47
C TYR A 285 -10.25 -11.53 5.03
N SER A 286 -11.38 -12.24 5.18
CA SER A 286 -11.45 -13.60 5.74
C SER A 286 -11.18 -14.72 4.72
N SER A 287 -11.16 -14.40 3.42
CA SER A 287 -11.01 -15.41 2.38
C SER A 287 -9.61 -16.06 2.36
N PRO A 288 -9.47 -17.28 1.80
CA PRO A 288 -8.17 -17.97 1.65
C PRO A 288 -7.19 -17.27 0.69
N ASP A 289 -7.59 -16.19 0.03
CA ASP A 289 -6.67 -15.35 -0.74
C ASP A 289 -5.72 -14.59 0.16
N PHE A 290 -6.17 -14.19 1.35
CA PHE A 290 -5.38 -13.43 2.32
C PHE A 290 -4.73 -14.43 3.29
N ALA A 291 -3.53 -14.86 2.94
CA ALA A 291 -2.86 -16.01 3.55
C ALA A 291 -2.04 -15.67 4.81
N GLY A 292 -1.67 -14.41 5.01
CA GLY A 292 -0.94 -13.99 6.20
C GLY A 292 -0.68 -12.50 6.27
N PHE A 293 -0.40 -12.02 7.48
CA PHE A 293 -0.23 -10.60 7.76
C PHE A 293 0.95 -10.39 8.68
N SER A 294 1.85 -9.48 8.33
CA SER A 294 2.69 -8.84 9.35
C SER A 294 1.85 -7.76 10.03
N VAL A 295 2.13 -7.50 11.31
CA VAL A 295 1.42 -6.50 12.10
C VAL A 295 2.41 -5.44 12.58
N GLY A 296 2.16 -4.20 12.18
CA GLY A 296 2.96 -3.04 12.54
C GLY A 296 2.34 -2.27 13.70
N PHE A 297 2.94 -1.11 14.00
CA PHE A 297 2.36 -0.14 14.92
C PHE A 297 0.98 0.35 14.39
N PRO A 298 -0.02 0.59 15.26
CA PRO A 298 -0.03 0.38 16.72
C PRO A 298 -0.60 -0.99 17.15
N TYR A 299 -0.77 -1.94 16.22
CA TYR A 299 -1.72 -3.02 16.37
C TYR A 299 -1.20 -4.29 17.06
N LYS A 300 0.11 -4.43 17.29
CA LYS A 300 0.75 -5.67 17.75
C LYS A 300 0.13 -6.30 19.01
N GLU A 301 -0.37 -5.51 19.94
CA GLU A 301 -1.06 -6.01 21.14
C GLU A 301 -2.53 -6.34 20.83
N ALA A 302 -3.24 -5.44 20.15
CA ALA A 302 -4.67 -5.59 19.85
C ALA A 302 -4.98 -6.79 18.94
N VAL A 303 -4.07 -7.15 18.02
CA VAL A 303 -4.30 -8.29 17.11
C VAL A 303 -4.33 -9.66 17.81
N VAL A 304 -3.86 -9.75 19.05
CA VAL A 304 -3.85 -11.01 19.82
C VAL A 304 -5.28 -11.55 19.97
N GLU A 305 -6.26 -10.67 20.22
CA GLU A 305 -7.68 -11.03 20.37
C GLU A 305 -8.34 -11.54 19.08
N PHE A 306 -7.70 -11.30 17.93
CA PHE A 306 -8.20 -11.73 16.61
C PHE A 306 -7.54 -13.03 16.13
N CYS A 307 -6.59 -13.58 16.88
CA CYS A 307 -5.97 -14.86 16.57
C CYS A 307 -6.78 -15.98 17.24
N ASP A 308 -7.14 -17.01 16.49
CA ASP A 308 -7.79 -18.21 17.03
C ASP A 308 -6.83 -19.03 17.90
N GLU A 309 -5.55 -19.00 17.55
CA GLU A 309 -4.45 -19.66 18.26
C GLU A 309 -3.26 -18.70 18.35
N VAL A 310 -2.57 -18.67 19.49
CA VAL A 310 -1.39 -17.83 19.68
C VAL A 310 -0.22 -18.72 20.09
N HIS A 311 0.91 -18.57 19.40
CA HIS A 311 2.12 -19.31 19.72
C HIS A 311 2.59 -18.99 21.15
N PRO A 312 3.07 -19.96 21.96
CA PRO A 312 3.38 -19.74 23.38
C PRO A 312 4.33 -18.56 23.65
N LEU A 313 5.33 -18.34 22.79
CA LEU A 313 6.19 -17.17 22.87
C LEU A 313 5.41 -15.86 22.69
N ALA A 314 4.55 -15.76 21.68
CA ALA A 314 3.76 -14.56 21.42
C ALA A 314 2.71 -14.32 22.51
N GLU A 315 2.13 -15.38 23.08
CA GLU A 315 1.20 -15.32 24.22
C GLU A 315 1.92 -14.79 25.46
N SER A 316 3.11 -15.32 25.78
CA SER A 316 3.91 -14.83 26.91
C SER A 316 4.28 -13.36 26.76
N ILE A 317 4.67 -12.95 25.54
CA ILE A 317 4.95 -11.55 25.21
C ILE A 317 3.67 -10.72 25.31
N GLY A 318 2.49 -11.26 24.98
CA GLY A 318 1.24 -10.51 24.85
C GLY A 318 1.22 -9.61 23.61
N ALA A 319 1.95 -9.99 22.55
CA ALA A 319 1.97 -9.24 21.29
C ALA A 319 2.27 -10.16 20.10
N VAL A 320 1.55 -9.96 18.99
CA VAL A 320 1.69 -10.68 17.73
C VAL A 320 2.14 -9.69 16.64
N ASN A 321 3.20 -10.04 15.92
CA ASN A 321 3.67 -9.27 14.76
C ASN A 321 3.52 -10.03 13.44
N THR A 322 3.15 -11.32 13.49
CA THR A 322 3.05 -12.21 12.34
C THR A 322 1.82 -13.08 12.51
N ILE A 323 0.89 -13.04 11.57
CA ILE A 323 -0.33 -13.84 11.55
C ILE A 323 -0.28 -14.73 10.32
N VAL A 324 -0.50 -16.03 10.50
CA VAL A 324 -0.62 -16.99 9.42
C VAL A 324 -2.05 -17.50 9.38
N ARG A 325 -2.72 -17.40 8.22
CA ARG A 325 -3.99 -18.08 7.99
C ARG A 325 -3.71 -19.53 7.63
N ARG A 326 -4.04 -20.45 8.52
CA ARG A 326 -3.78 -21.87 8.32
C ARG A 326 -4.64 -22.42 7.17
N PRO A 327 -4.05 -23.02 6.12
CA PRO A 327 -4.82 -23.43 4.94
C PRO A 327 -5.88 -24.52 5.17
N CYS A 328 -5.71 -25.39 6.18
CA CYS A 328 -6.62 -26.53 6.37
C CYS A 328 -7.96 -26.17 7.02
N ASP A 329 -8.02 -25.14 7.87
CA ASP A 329 -9.21 -24.75 8.63
C ASP A 329 -9.48 -23.23 8.62
N GLY A 330 -8.60 -22.44 8.00
CA GLY A 330 -8.76 -21.00 7.88
C GLY A 330 -8.44 -20.21 9.16
N LYS A 331 -8.02 -20.87 10.24
CA LYS A 331 -7.73 -20.21 11.52
C LYS A 331 -6.54 -19.25 11.42
N LEU A 332 -6.61 -18.16 12.16
CA LEU A 332 -5.54 -17.18 12.31
C LEU A 332 -4.63 -17.57 13.46
N ILE A 333 -3.37 -17.88 13.15
CA ILE A 333 -2.36 -18.22 14.15
C ILE A 333 -1.40 -17.06 14.33
N GLY A 334 -1.30 -16.54 15.56
CA GLY A 334 -0.44 -15.43 15.92
C GLY A 334 0.95 -15.87 16.38
N TYR A 335 1.99 -15.24 15.83
CA TYR A 335 3.40 -15.43 16.17
C TYR A 335 4.07 -14.09 16.47
N ASN A 336 5.23 -14.17 17.13
CA ASN A 336 6.10 -13.03 17.39
C ASN A 336 7.52 -13.36 16.89
N THR A 337 7.92 -12.69 15.82
CA THR A 337 9.26 -12.80 15.23
C THR A 337 10.18 -11.63 15.63
N ASP A 338 9.63 -10.55 16.19
CA ASP A 338 10.41 -9.40 16.66
C ASP A 338 11.37 -9.79 17.78
N CYS A 339 10.93 -10.65 18.71
CA CYS A 339 11.67 -11.04 19.90
C CYS A 339 13.05 -11.62 19.54
N GLU A 340 13.08 -12.74 18.82
CA GLU A 340 14.32 -13.38 18.42
C GLU A 340 15.14 -12.55 17.44
N ALA A 341 14.47 -11.86 16.49
CA ALA A 341 15.17 -11.05 15.49
C ALA A 341 15.93 -9.88 16.12
N ALA A 342 15.28 -9.13 17.02
CA ALA A 342 15.89 -7.97 17.64
C ALA A 342 17.02 -8.36 18.62
N ILE A 343 16.81 -9.42 19.40
CA ILE A 343 17.83 -9.90 20.35
C ILE A 343 19.06 -10.44 19.62
N THR A 344 18.86 -11.28 18.59
CA THR A 344 19.98 -11.82 17.80
C THR A 344 20.77 -10.69 17.14
N ALA A 345 20.10 -9.67 16.58
CA ALA A 345 20.77 -8.51 15.99
C ALA A 345 21.65 -7.75 17.01
N ILE A 346 21.15 -7.55 18.24
CA ILE A 346 21.94 -6.92 19.31
C ILE A 346 23.13 -7.81 19.69
N GLU A 347 22.93 -9.12 19.83
CA GLU A 347 24.01 -10.04 20.16
C GLU A 347 25.12 -10.07 19.11
N ASP A 348 24.76 -10.10 17.83
CA ASP A 348 25.72 -10.14 16.73
C ASP A 348 26.54 -8.85 16.69
N ALA A 349 25.91 -7.68 16.84
CA ALA A 349 26.62 -6.41 16.96
C ALA A 349 27.56 -6.35 18.19
N LEU A 350 27.21 -7.02 19.29
CA LEU A 350 28.08 -7.12 20.46
C LEU A 350 29.25 -8.09 20.24
N LYS A 351 29.03 -9.20 19.54
CA LYS A 351 30.08 -10.18 19.19
C LYS A 351 31.12 -9.56 18.25
N GLU A 352 30.69 -8.84 17.22
CA GLU A 352 31.59 -8.15 16.29
C GLU A 352 32.54 -7.19 17.02
N LYS A 353 32.02 -6.43 17.99
CA LYS A 353 32.84 -5.54 18.83
C LYS A 353 33.81 -6.28 19.76
N ARG A 354 33.48 -7.50 20.18
CA ARG A 354 34.32 -8.36 21.04
C ARG A 354 35.41 -9.10 20.28
N CYS A 355 35.27 -9.36 18.98
CA CYS A 355 36.33 -9.99 18.18
C CYS A 355 37.64 -9.18 18.13
N SER A 356 37.65 -7.93 18.61
CA SER A 356 38.85 -7.12 18.84
C SER A 356 39.56 -7.39 20.18
N SER A 357 38.99 -8.25 21.03
CA SER A 357 39.44 -8.59 22.39
C SER A 357 39.35 -10.12 22.61
N ASN A 358 40.47 -10.80 22.81
CA ASN A 358 40.63 -12.27 22.86
C ASN A 358 39.93 -13.01 24.04
N GLU A 359 38.74 -12.62 24.49
CA GLU A 359 38.02 -13.32 25.57
C GLU A 359 36.88 -14.19 25.04
N ALA A 360 37.10 -15.50 25.05
CA ALA A 360 36.09 -16.51 24.71
C ALA A 360 35.08 -16.69 25.86
N SER A 361 33.98 -15.93 25.87
CA SER A 361 32.86 -16.18 26.78
C SER A 361 31.90 -17.21 26.20
N SER A 362 31.68 -18.35 26.88
CA SER A 362 30.80 -19.45 26.45
C SER A 362 29.29 -19.19 26.68
N GLY A 363 28.84 -17.94 26.73
CA GLY A 363 27.46 -17.57 27.03
C GLY A 363 26.98 -16.38 26.21
N THR A 364 25.67 -16.11 26.25
CA THR A 364 25.08 -14.94 25.57
C THR A 364 25.77 -13.64 26.01
N PRO A 365 26.10 -12.72 25.08
CA PRO A 365 26.73 -11.46 25.41
C PRO A 365 25.83 -10.54 26.25
N LEU A 366 24.54 -10.86 26.39
CA LEU A 366 23.53 -10.12 27.15
C LEU A 366 23.43 -10.51 28.63
N SER A 367 23.97 -11.67 29.02
CA SER A 367 23.85 -12.18 30.38
C SER A 367 24.42 -11.19 31.41
N GLY A 368 23.62 -10.84 32.42
CA GLY A 368 24.00 -9.91 33.49
C GLY A 368 24.03 -8.43 33.11
N LYS A 369 23.98 -8.09 31.81
CA LYS A 369 23.97 -6.70 31.34
C LYS A 369 22.67 -6.00 31.70
N LEU A 370 22.79 -4.70 31.96
CA LEU A 370 21.65 -3.81 32.06
C LEU A 370 21.09 -3.49 30.66
N PHE A 371 19.81 -3.78 30.46
CA PHE A 371 19.03 -3.49 29.26
C PHE A 371 18.02 -2.39 29.58
N VAL A 372 18.25 -1.22 29.01
CA VAL A 372 17.46 0.00 29.18
C VAL A 372 16.51 0.10 28.00
N LEU A 373 15.23 -0.16 28.25
CA LEU A 373 14.19 -0.13 27.25
C LEU A 373 13.38 1.16 27.37
N VAL A 374 13.20 1.86 26.24
CA VAL A 374 12.30 3.01 26.13
C VAL A 374 11.15 2.62 25.20
N GLY A 375 9.93 2.57 25.74
CA GLY A 375 8.73 2.08 25.07
C GLY A 375 8.31 0.68 25.54
N ALA A 376 7.08 0.57 26.03
CA ALA A 376 6.41 -0.64 26.51
C ALA A 376 5.25 -1.08 25.59
N GLY A 377 5.29 -0.65 24.31
CA GLY A 377 4.46 -1.15 23.20
C GLY A 377 4.78 -2.59 22.81
N GLY A 378 4.01 -3.19 21.90
CA GLY A 378 4.26 -4.57 21.43
C GLY A 378 5.71 -4.89 21.00
N ALA A 379 6.43 -3.95 20.38
CA ALA A 379 7.86 -4.11 20.08
C ALA A 379 8.73 -4.09 21.34
N GLY A 380 8.44 -3.19 22.27
CA GLY A 380 9.12 -3.12 23.58
C GLY A 380 8.88 -4.36 24.42
N ARG A 381 7.66 -4.91 24.40
CA ARG A 381 7.34 -6.20 25.03
C ARG A 381 8.22 -7.31 24.47
N ALA A 382 8.32 -7.43 23.14
CA ALA A 382 9.17 -8.44 22.51
C ALA A 382 10.67 -8.29 22.91
N LEU A 383 11.20 -7.07 22.91
CA LEU A 383 12.58 -6.78 23.36
C LEU A 383 12.80 -7.13 24.83
N ALA A 384 11.88 -6.75 25.73
CA ALA A 384 11.99 -7.01 27.16
C ALA A 384 12.01 -8.51 27.47
N PHE A 385 11.08 -9.28 26.90
CA PHE A 385 11.00 -10.73 27.07
C PHE A 385 12.24 -11.42 26.50
N GLY A 386 12.66 -11.01 25.30
CA GLY A 386 13.85 -11.53 24.66
C GLY A 386 15.12 -11.27 25.50
N ALA A 387 15.35 -10.03 25.94
CA ALA A 387 16.51 -9.69 26.76
C ALA A 387 16.48 -10.42 28.11
N LYS A 388 15.30 -10.54 28.74
CA LYS A 388 15.14 -11.29 29.99
C LYS A 388 15.49 -12.76 29.83
N SER A 389 15.06 -13.39 28.73
CA SER A 389 15.38 -14.81 28.43
C SER A 389 16.89 -15.05 28.29
N ARG A 390 17.66 -14.01 27.91
CA ARG A 390 19.13 -14.03 27.82
C ARG A 390 19.83 -13.59 29.10
N GLY A 391 19.09 -13.42 30.20
CA GLY A 391 19.65 -13.12 31.53
C GLY A 391 20.00 -11.65 31.77
N SER A 392 19.48 -10.71 30.97
CA SER A 392 19.66 -9.28 31.23
C SER A 392 18.81 -8.79 32.41
N ARG A 393 19.32 -7.75 33.09
CA ARG A 393 18.54 -6.93 34.03
C ARG A 393 17.82 -5.86 33.23
N ILE A 394 16.52 -5.68 33.42
CA ILE A 394 15.70 -4.81 32.56
C ILE A 394 15.25 -3.57 33.35
N VAL A 395 15.42 -2.39 32.76
CA VAL A 395 14.80 -1.13 33.20
C VAL A 395 13.95 -0.59 32.07
N ILE A 396 12.70 -0.21 32.36
CA ILE A 396 11.70 0.18 31.36
C ILE A 396 11.20 1.59 31.63
N PHE A 397 11.22 2.40 30.59
CA PHE A 397 10.65 3.75 30.55
C PHE A 397 9.53 3.80 29.51
N ASP A 398 8.39 4.39 29.84
CA ASP A 398 7.32 4.68 28.89
C ASP A 398 6.55 5.93 29.35
N ILE A 399 6.01 6.69 28.40
CA ILE A 399 5.16 7.86 28.68
C ILE A 399 3.91 7.47 29.48
N ASP A 400 3.46 6.23 29.34
CA ASP A 400 2.47 5.59 30.18
C ASP A 400 3.18 4.72 31.23
N PHE A 401 3.30 5.26 32.44
CA PHE A 401 3.99 4.59 33.53
C PHE A 401 3.35 3.24 33.92
N GLU A 402 2.03 3.11 33.82
CA GLU A 402 1.36 1.84 34.15
C GLU A 402 1.68 0.76 33.12
N ARG A 403 1.85 1.12 31.84
CA ARG A 403 2.37 0.20 30.82
C ARG A 403 3.79 -0.25 31.13
N ALA A 404 4.69 0.68 31.49
CA ALA A 404 6.06 0.34 31.89
C ALA A 404 6.09 -0.61 33.10
N LYS A 405 5.30 -0.31 34.13
CA LYS A 405 5.17 -1.11 35.35
C LYS A 405 4.64 -2.52 35.08
N SER A 406 3.58 -2.63 34.28
CA SER A 406 3.00 -3.92 33.88
C SER A 406 4.03 -4.80 33.17
N LEU A 407 4.77 -4.24 32.20
CA LEU A 407 5.80 -4.97 31.49
C LEU A 407 6.98 -5.33 32.41
N ALA A 408 7.42 -4.42 33.28
CA ALA A 408 8.50 -4.67 34.24
C ALA A 408 8.15 -5.82 35.19
N CYS A 409 6.92 -5.86 35.71
CA CYS A 409 6.43 -7.00 36.50
C CYS A 409 6.51 -8.32 35.73
N ALA A 410 6.07 -8.33 34.46
CA ALA A 410 6.07 -9.53 33.62
C ALA A 410 7.47 -10.10 33.36
N VAL A 411 8.51 -9.26 33.31
CA VAL A 411 9.90 -9.68 33.06
C VAL A 411 10.78 -9.63 34.31
N SER A 412 10.20 -9.40 35.50
CA SER A 412 10.94 -9.16 36.75
C SER A 412 12.06 -8.12 36.57
N GLY A 413 11.71 -6.98 35.99
CA GLY A 413 12.54 -5.80 35.82
C GLY A 413 12.08 -4.64 36.70
N GLU A 414 12.60 -3.45 36.40
CA GLU A 414 12.28 -2.20 37.08
C GLU A 414 11.59 -1.24 36.11
N ALA A 415 10.53 -0.56 36.56
CA ALA A 415 9.87 0.50 35.79
C ALA A 415 10.22 1.87 36.38
N ARG A 416 10.42 2.85 35.50
CA ARG A 416 10.69 4.24 35.86
C ARG A 416 9.82 5.17 35.04
N VAL A 417 9.57 6.37 35.57
CA VAL A 417 8.82 7.41 34.86
C VAL A 417 9.64 7.92 33.67
N PHE A 418 8.98 8.26 32.57
CA PHE A 418 9.65 8.60 31.32
C PHE A 418 10.63 9.77 31.45
N GLU A 419 10.29 10.78 32.25
CA GLU A 419 11.08 11.99 32.46
C GLU A 419 12.46 11.69 33.07
N GLU A 420 12.60 10.59 33.81
CA GLU A 420 13.87 10.20 34.41
C GLU A 420 14.89 9.72 33.38
N VAL A 421 14.47 9.39 32.16
CA VAL A 421 15.36 8.88 31.09
C VAL A 421 16.48 9.88 30.77
N VAL A 422 16.24 11.19 30.93
CA VAL A 422 17.21 12.25 30.65
C VAL A 422 18.39 12.26 31.62
N ASN A 423 18.13 11.90 32.87
CA ASN A 423 19.13 11.90 33.95
C ASN A 423 19.59 10.48 34.30
N PHE A 424 19.09 9.47 33.60
CA PHE A 424 19.43 8.08 33.88
C PHE A 424 20.88 7.79 33.47
N GLN A 425 21.70 7.40 34.45
CA GLN A 425 23.10 7.06 34.26
C GLN A 425 23.29 5.55 34.36
N PRO A 426 23.27 4.81 33.23
CA PRO A 426 23.52 3.38 33.25
C PRO A 426 24.99 3.06 33.53
N GLU A 427 25.25 1.86 34.03
CA GLU A 427 26.60 1.32 34.12
C GLU A 427 27.26 1.16 32.73
N LYS A 428 28.59 1.13 32.70
CA LYS A 428 29.34 0.95 31.44
C LYS A 428 29.00 -0.39 30.79
N GLY A 429 28.63 -0.34 29.51
CA GLY A 429 28.32 -1.54 28.73
C GLY A 429 26.86 -2.01 28.86
N ALA A 430 25.98 -1.17 29.42
CA ALA A 430 24.53 -1.28 29.28
C ALA A 430 24.09 -1.13 27.82
N ILE A 431 22.88 -1.59 27.53
CA ILE A 431 22.28 -1.59 26.20
C ILE A 431 21.05 -0.71 26.24
N LEU A 432 20.97 0.26 25.35
CA LEU A 432 19.79 1.09 25.16
C LEU A 432 19.01 0.58 23.94
N ALA A 433 17.71 0.35 24.13
CA ALA A 433 16.80 -0.03 23.06
C ALA A 433 15.61 0.95 23.00
N ASN A 434 15.48 1.67 21.90
CA ASN A 434 14.31 2.49 21.61
C ASN A 434 13.26 1.64 20.89
N ALA A 435 12.09 1.46 21.51
CA ALA A 435 10.92 0.78 20.97
C ALA A 435 9.72 1.73 20.82
N THR A 436 9.95 3.05 20.85
CA THR A 436 8.95 4.09 20.62
C THR A 436 8.89 4.48 19.14
N PRO A 437 7.82 5.16 18.68
CA PRO A 437 7.78 5.73 17.33
C PRO A 437 8.63 7.02 17.19
N LEU A 438 9.32 7.50 18.23
CA LEU A 438 10.17 8.69 18.14
C LEU A 438 11.34 8.45 17.17
N GLY A 439 11.52 9.38 16.23
CA GLY A 439 12.49 9.29 15.14
C GLY A 439 11.97 8.56 13.90
N MET A 440 10.74 8.02 13.93
CA MET A 440 10.11 7.43 12.76
C MET A 440 9.58 8.52 11.81
N HIS A 441 9.66 8.27 10.49
CA HIS A 441 9.08 9.16 9.49
C HIS A 441 7.60 9.46 9.78
N PRO A 442 7.13 10.72 9.65
CA PRO A 442 7.86 11.89 9.13
C PRO A 442 8.68 12.66 10.18
N LYS A 443 8.61 12.28 11.46
CA LYS A 443 9.22 12.99 12.59
C LYS A 443 10.64 12.49 12.87
N THR A 444 11.50 12.55 11.87
CA THR A 444 12.88 12.02 11.93
C THR A 444 13.82 12.85 12.80
N ASP A 445 13.43 14.07 13.15
CA ASP A 445 14.14 14.99 14.03
C ASP A 445 13.92 14.68 15.53
N GLN A 446 12.87 13.93 15.86
CA GLN A 446 12.58 13.55 17.23
C GLN A 446 13.50 12.42 17.71
N ARG A 447 14.03 12.55 18.93
CA ARG A 447 14.86 11.54 19.57
C ARG A 447 14.34 11.27 20.98
N ILE A 448 14.60 10.08 21.49
CA ILE A 448 14.44 9.82 22.93
C ILE A 448 15.39 10.74 23.69
N PRO A 449 14.96 11.40 24.78
CA PRO A 449 15.73 12.43 25.46
C PRO A 449 16.79 11.80 26.38
N VAL A 450 17.69 11.00 25.82
CA VAL A 450 18.84 10.43 26.54
C VAL A 450 20.00 11.42 26.47
N ALA A 451 20.67 11.66 27.60
CA ALA A 451 21.82 12.55 27.62
C ALA A 451 22.94 12.03 26.69
N GLU A 452 23.46 12.89 25.80
CA GLU A 452 24.49 12.51 24.82
C GLU A 452 25.74 11.92 25.47
N VAL A 453 26.09 12.39 26.67
CA VAL A 453 27.21 11.87 27.48
C VAL A 453 27.02 10.41 27.94
N ALA A 454 25.78 9.90 27.91
CA ALA A 454 25.46 8.51 28.23
C ALA A 454 25.49 7.59 26.98
N LEU A 455 25.64 8.15 25.78
CA LEU A 455 25.76 7.41 24.53
C LEU A 455 27.24 7.22 24.16
N LEU A 456 27.55 6.13 23.47
CA LEU A 456 28.86 5.97 22.85
C LEU A 456 29.05 7.05 21.76
N PRO A 457 30.26 7.61 21.57
CA PRO A 457 30.50 8.65 20.56
C PRO A 457 30.01 8.27 19.15
N ALA A 458 30.09 6.98 18.79
CA ALA A 458 29.62 6.45 17.51
C ALA A 458 28.09 6.40 17.32
N LEU A 459 27.30 6.78 18.34
CA LEU A 459 25.83 6.90 18.28
C LEU A 459 25.37 8.37 18.17
N LEU A 460 26.31 9.32 18.17
CA LEU A 460 26.06 10.76 18.08
C LEU A 460 26.23 11.31 16.66
N GLU A 461 26.84 10.53 15.76
CA GLU A 461 26.88 10.75 14.31
C GLU A 461 25.61 10.18 13.64
#